data_AF-A0A9Q0EQF1-F1
#
_entry.id   AF-A0A9Q0EQF1-F1
#
_cell.length_a   1.000
_cell.length_b   1.000
_cell.length_c   1.000
_cell.angle_alpha   90.00
_cell.angle_beta   90.00
_cell.angle_gamma   90.00
#
_symmetry.space_group_name_H-M   'P 1'
#
loop_
_entity.id
_entity.type
_entity.pdbx_description
1 polymer ?
#
loop_
_entity_poly.entity_id
_entity_poly.type
_entity_poly.pdbx_seq_one_letter_code
_entity_poly.pdbx_strand_id
1 'polypeptide(L)'
;MNAVRYWTVLLLSLVLLPGYSGSLRCYTCIGSNNEDCNRQGSKSCPSYSDACSVVLGHESGVMKSCSYKSFCSQASGRSPGVTVHCCSGDDCNVVAGSTAALPTLSYLLLSLHLALHWMV
;
A
#
# COMPACT_ATOMS: atom_id res chain seq x y z
N MET A 1 32.95 16.64 10.82
CA MET A 1 32.30 15.30 10.84
C MET A 1 30.79 15.38 11.09
N ASN A 2 30.29 16.33 11.90
CA ASN A 2 28.86 16.42 12.23
C ASN A 2 27.98 16.90 11.05
N ALA A 3 28.48 17.82 10.21
CA ALA A 3 27.73 18.36 9.06
C ALA A 3 27.37 17.29 8.02
N VAL A 4 28.27 16.35 7.75
CA VAL A 4 28.03 15.23 6.84
C VAL A 4 26.95 14.30 7.39
N ARG A 5 26.94 14.09 8.71
CA ARG A 5 25.98 13.27 9.43
C ARG A 5 24.57 13.89 9.47
N TYR A 6 24.48 15.23 9.55
CA TYR A 6 23.20 15.94 9.43
C TYR A 6 22.63 15.85 8.01
N TRP A 7 23.49 15.95 6.99
CA TRP A 7 23.06 15.85 5.60
C TRP A 7 22.56 14.44 5.24
N THR A 8 23.22 13.40 5.72
CA THR A 8 22.78 12.02 5.47
C THR A 8 21.43 11.74 6.14
N VAL A 9 21.21 12.20 7.38
CA VAL A 9 19.91 12.06 8.06
C VAL A 9 18.80 12.85 7.35
N LEU A 10 19.10 14.07 6.90
CA LEU A 10 18.16 14.91 6.16
C LEU A 10 17.72 14.24 4.84
N LEU A 11 18.67 13.72 4.06
CA LEU A 11 18.36 13.02 2.81
C LEU A 11 17.56 11.74 3.05
N LEU A 12 17.91 10.97 4.08
CA LEU A 12 17.20 9.76 4.47
C LEU A 12 15.74 10.06 4.86
N SER A 13 15.53 11.14 5.62
CA SER A 13 14.18 11.60 6.00
C SER A 13 13.34 12.02 4.79
N LEU A 14 13.96 12.61 3.77
CA LEU A 14 13.30 13.03 2.54
C LEU A 14 12.86 11.85 1.67
N VAL A 15 13.63 10.75 1.68
CA VAL A 15 13.28 9.49 0.98
C VAL A 15 12.19 8.70 1.72
N LEU A 16 12.11 8.85 3.05
CA LEU A 16 11.10 8.21 3.89
C LEU A 16 9.76 8.98 3.93
N LEU A 17 9.71 10.20 3.40
CA LEU A 17 8.45 10.95 3.26
C LEU A 17 7.60 10.26 2.18
N PRO A 18 6.46 9.63 2.54
CA PRO A 18 5.56 9.10 1.54
C PRO A 18 5.11 10.27 0.65
N GLY A 19 5.31 10.14 -0.66
CA GLY A 19 4.94 11.16 -1.64
C GLY A 19 3.46 11.47 -1.58
N TYR A 20 3.09 12.48 -0.79
CA TYR A 20 1.71 12.90 -0.56
C TYR A 20 1.33 13.99 -1.57
N SER A 21 1.39 13.67 -2.87
CA SER A 21 1.05 14.63 -3.93
C SER A 21 0.62 13.91 -5.20
N GLY A 22 -0.53 13.27 -5.11
CA GLY A 22 -1.23 12.66 -6.23
C GLY A 22 -2.60 12.19 -5.76
N SER A 23 -3.64 12.34 -6.58
CA SER A 23 -4.89 11.62 -6.34
C SER A 23 -4.54 10.13 -6.36
N LEU A 24 -4.73 9.46 -5.21
CA LEU A 24 -4.44 8.04 -5.00
C LEU A 24 -4.94 7.23 -6.20
N ARG A 25 -4.13 6.35 -6.75
CA ARG A 25 -4.54 5.45 -7.84
C ARG A 25 -4.79 4.06 -7.30
N CYS A 26 -5.88 3.44 -7.73
CA CYS A 26 -6.20 2.06 -7.37
C CYS A 26 -6.73 1.32 -8.60
N TYR A 27 -6.57 0.01 -8.62
CA TYR A 27 -7.36 -0.86 -9.49
C TYR A 27 -8.84 -0.78 -9.08
N THR A 28 -9.69 -0.55 -10.07
CA THR A 28 -11.15 -0.52 -9.91
C THR A 28 -11.75 -1.41 -10.98
N CYS A 29 -12.20 -2.59 -10.57
CA CYS A 29 -12.57 -3.67 -11.48
C CYS A 29 -13.35 -4.76 -10.75
N ILE A 30 -14.08 -5.56 -11.53
CA ILE A 30 -14.70 -6.81 -11.11
C ILE A 30 -14.19 -7.88 -12.09
N GLY A 31 -13.68 -8.99 -11.58
CA GLY A 31 -13.18 -10.09 -12.41
C GLY A 31 -13.31 -11.43 -11.71
N SER A 32 -13.19 -12.51 -12.48
CA SER A 32 -13.26 -13.88 -11.96
C SER A 32 -11.97 -14.32 -11.23
N ASN A 33 -10.90 -13.54 -11.38
CA ASN A 33 -9.62 -13.69 -10.70
C ASN A 33 -8.88 -12.32 -10.68
N ASN A 34 -7.73 -12.28 -10.03
CA ASN A 34 -6.95 -11.07 -9.83
C ASN A 34 -6.35 -10.53 -11.14
N GLU A 35 -5.90 -11.42 -12.02
CA GLU A 35 -5.24 -11.09 -13.27
C GLU A 35 -6.22 -10.46 -14.27
N ASP A 36 -7.41 -11.04 -14.38
CA ASP A 36 -8.51 -10.54 -15.20
C ASP A 36 -8.97 -9.15 -14.75
N CYS A 37 -9.12 -8.95 -13.43
CA CYS A 37 -9.38 -7.64 -12.85
C CYS A 37 -8.27 -6.63 -13.21
N ASN A 38 -7.01 -7.02 -13.04
CA ASN A 38 -5.86 -6.15 -13.28
C ASN A 38 -5.72 -5.70 -14.74
N ARG A 39 -6.18 -6.50 -15.71
CA ARG A 39 -6.18 -6.10 -17.13
C ARG A 39 -7.06 -4.89 -17.42
N GLN A 40 -8.06 -4.61 -16.59
CA GLN A 40 -8.94 -3.45 -16.72
C GLN A 40 -8.25 -2.13 -16.34
N GLY A 41 -7.15 -2.23 -15.58
CA GLY A 41 -6.28 -1.11 -15.24
C GLY A 41 -6.71 -0.30 -14.00
N SER A 42 -5.79 0.55 -13.56
CA SER A 42 -5.97 1.48 -12.43
C SER A 42 -6.68 2.77 -12.84
N LYS A 43 -7.40 3.40 -11.91
CA LYS A 43 -7.95 4.75 -12.08
C LYS A 43 -7.58 5.64 -10.88
N SER A 44 -7.55 6.94 -11.12
CA SER A 44 -7.42 7.94 -10.06
C SER A 44 -8.66 7.94 -9.18
N CYS A 45 -8.44 7.87 -7.87
CA CYS A 45 -9.47 7.89 -6.86
C CYS A 45 -9.91 9.32 -6.54
N PRO A 46 -11.16 9.50 -6.07
CA PRO A 46 -11.63 10.78 -5.58
C PRO A 46 -10.74 11.31 -4.44
N SER A 47 -10.66 12.64 -4.28
CA SER A 47 -9.80 13.27 -3.26
C SER A 47 -10.13 12.87 -1.81
N TYR A 48 -11.33 12.35 -1.57
CA TYR A 48 -11.76 11.87 -0.24
C TYR A 48 -11.37 10.42 0.05
N SER A 49 -10.85 9.68 -0.94
CA SER A 49 -10.44 8.28 -0.78
C SER A 49 -8.96 8.19 -0.43
N ASP A 50 -8.64 7.51 0.66
CA ASP A 50 -7.28 7.39 1.21
C ASP A 50 -6.78 5.92 1.33
N ALA A 51 -7.56 4.99 0.79
CA ALA A 51 -7.22 3.57 0.73
C ALA A 51 -7.74 2.91 -0.56
N CYS A 52 -7.10 1.82 -0.96
CA CYS A 52 -7.65 0.87 -1.92
C CYS A 52 -8.25 -0.32 -1.17
N SER A 53 -9.32 -0.90 -1.68
CA SER A 53 -9.92 -2.15 -1.18
C SER A 53 -9.93 -3.25 -2.24
N VAL A 54 -9.81 -4.50 -1.78
CA VAL A 54 -9.99 -5.73 -2.53
C VAL A 54 -10.96 -6.60 -1.79
N VAL A 55 -12.02 -7.03 -2.46
CA VAL A 55 -13.03 -7.94 -1.95
C VAL A 55 -12.88 -9.26 -2.69
N LEU A 56 -12.62 -10.33 -1.94
CA LEU A 56 -12.49 -11.70 -2.43
C LEU A 56 -13.75 -12.48 -2.08
N GLY A 57 -14.50 -12.91 -3.10
CA GLY A 57 -15.69 -13.73 -2.95
C GLY A 57 -15.40 -15.23 -2.81
N HIS A 58 -16.45 -16.03 -2.67
CA HIS A 58 -16.38 -17.48 -2.44
C HIS A 58 -15.86 -18.27 -3.66
N GLU A 59 -16.19 -17.82 -4.88
CA GLU A 59 -15.84 -18.49 -6.14
C GLU A 59 -14.76 -17.72 -6.91
N SER A 60 -13.62 -17.43 -6.23
CA SER A 60 -12.47 -16.68 -6.77
C SER A 60 -12.74 -15.26 -7.31
N GLY A 61 -13.98 -14.78 -7.25
CA GLY A 61 -14.37 -13.44 -7.68
C GLY A 61 -13.58 -12.36 -6.94
N VAL A 62 -13.01 -11.43 -7.69
CA VAL A 62 -12.23 -10.31 -7.18
C VAL A 62 -12.93 -9.01 -7.56
N MET A 63 -13.21 -8.17 -6.58
CA MET A 63 -13.67 -6.81 -6.79
C MET A 63 -12.69 -5.83 -6.14
N LYS A 64 -12.21 -4.86 -6.91
CA LYS A 64 -11.28 -3.84 -6.45
C LYS A 64 -11.92 -2.47 -6.58
N SER A 65 -11.65 -1.58 -5.63
CA SER A 65 -12.18 -0.22 -5.64
C SER A 65 -11.36 0.74 -4.78
N CYS A 66 -11.60 2.04 -4.97
CA CYS A 66 -11.20 3.06 -4.02
C CYS A 66 -12.06 2.96 -2.75
N SER A 67 -11.47 3.22 -1.60
CA SER A 67 -12.14 3.16 -0.30
C SER A 67 -11.53 4.17 0.68
N TYR A 68 -12.02 4.14 1.91
CA TYR A 68 -11.56 4.98 3.00
C TYR A 68 -11.05 4.12 4.17
N LYS A 69 -9.98 4.55 4.84
CA LYS A 69 -9.36 3.77 5.94
C LYS A 69 -10.35 3.42 7.05
N SER A 70 -11.28 4.32 7.38
CA SER A 70 -12.31 4.06 8.39
C SER A 70 -13.40 3.07 7.94
N PHE A 71 -13.57 2.84 6.64
CA PHE A 71 -14.38 1.72 6.12
C PHE A 71 -13.63 0.41 6.33
N CYS A 72 -12.37 0.41 5.92
CA CYS A 72 -11.53 -0.77 5.91
C CYS A 72 -11.31 -1.35 7.30
N SER A 73 -11.17 -0.50 8.33
CA SER A 73 -11.07 -0.93 9.73
C SER A 73 -12.35 -1.62 10.22
N GLN A 74 -13.50 -1.33 9.62
CA GLN A 74 -14.79 -1.92 9.96
C GLN A 74 -15.17 -3.10 9.07
N ALA A 75 -14.71 -3.16 7.82
CA ALA A 75 -15.10 -4.18 6.85
C ALA A 75 -14.14 -5.39 6.81
N SER A 76 -12.89 -5.23 7.25
CA SER A 76 -11.91 -6.30 7.29
C SER A 76 -12.38 -7.45 8.19
N GLY A 77 -12.49 -8.66 7.61
CA GLY A 77 -12.83 -9.89 8.33
C GLY A 77 -14.27 -10.02 8.85
N ARG A 78 -15.21 -9.14 8.49
CA ARG A 78 -16.56 -9.13 9.07
C ARG A 78 -17.62 -9.94 8.33
N SER A 79 -17.35 -10.47 7.13
CA SER A 79 -18.37 -11.16 6.34
C SER A 79 -18.05 -12.65 6.14
N PRO A 80 -18.92 -13.58 6.55
CA PRO A 80 -18.74 -14.99 6.29
C PRO A 80 -18.75 -15.24 4.77
N GLY A 81 -17.67 -15.85 4.25
CA GLY A 81 -17.53 -16.19 2.83
C GLY A 81 -16.99 -15.07 1.93
N VAL A 82 -16.71 -13.87 2.46
CA VAL A 82 -16.13 -12.75 1.69
C VAL A 82 -15.01 -12.08 2.49
N THR A 83 -13.80 -12.03 1.92
CA THR A 83 -12.63 -11.41 2.58
C THR A 83 -12.35 -10.03 2.00
N VAL A 84 -12.36 -9.00 2.85
CA VAL A 84 -12.01 -7.63 2.47
C VAL A 84 -10.59 -7.31 2.94
N HIS A 85 -9.73 -6.94 1.99
CA HIS A 85 -8.38 -6.46 2.23
C HIS A 85 -8.26 -4.99 1.82
N CYS A 86 -7.47 -4.23 2.57
CA CYS A 86 -7.19 -2.84 2.24
C CYS A 86 -5.71 -2.50 2.35
N CYS A 87 -5.30 -1.51 1.57
CA CYS A 87 -3.97 -0.96 1.56
C CYS A 87 -4.00 0.54 1.23
N SER A 88 -2.89 1.23 1.46
CA SER A 88 -2.73 2.65 1.09
C SER A 88 -1.47 2.81 0.24
N GLY A 89 -1.52 3.71 -0.73
CA GLY A 89 -0.47 3.93 -1.72
C GLY A 89 -0.96 3.58 -3.13
N ASP A 90 -0.35 4.20 -4.13
CA ASP A 90 -0.73 4.00 -5.53
C ASP A 90 -0.60 2.54 -5.94
N ASP A 91 -1.66 2.03 -6.58
CA ASP A 91 -1.76 0.69 -7.16
C ASP A 91 -1.43 -0.46 -6.18
N CYS A 92 -1.51 -0.20 -4.87
CA CYS A 92 -1.17 -1.16 -3.83
C CYS A 92 -2.07 -2.41 -3.86
N ASN A 93 -3.27 -2.27 -4.42
CA ASN A 93 -4.25 -3.35 -4.54
C ASN A 93 -4.06 -4.21 -5.79
N VAL A 94 -2.92 -4.12 -6.48
CA VAL A 94 -2.58 -4.96 -7.65
C VAL A 94 -2.53 -6.45 -7.29
N VAL A 95 -2.08 -6.79 -6.08
CA VAL A 95 -2.11 -8.16 -5.55
C VAL A 95 -3.27 -8.28 -4.57
N ALA A 96 -4.12 -9.27 -4.78
CA ALA A 96 -5.15 -9.67 -3.83
C ALA A 96 -4.50 -10.08 -2.49
N GLY A 97 -4.77 -9.34 -1.42
CA GLY A 97 -4.28 -9.67 -0.07
C GLY A 97 -3.04 -8.91 0.40
N SER A 98 -2.53 -7.94 -0.37
CA SER A 98 -1.41 -7.11 0.08
C SER A 98 -1.82 -6.13 1.17
N THR A 99 -1.68 -6.51 2.43
CA THR A 99 -1.35 -5.53 3.47
C THR A 99 0.02 -4.96 3.11
N ALA A 100 0.11 -3.65 2.84
CA ALA A 100 1.36 -3.00 2.49
C ALA A 100 2.45 -3.28 3.54
N ALA A 101 3.27 -4.30 3.31
CA ALA A 101 4.40 -4.70 4.15
C ALA A 101 5.67 -3.88 3.85
N LEU A 102 5.51 -2.75 3.17
CA LEU A 102 6.59 -1.86 2.79
C LEU A 102 7.27 -1.12 3.96
N PRO A 103 6.62 -0.75 5.09
CA PRO A 103 7.34 -0.05 6.14
C PRO A 103 8.36 -0.96 6.81
N THR A 104 8.03 -2.24 7.09
CA THR A 104 8.92 -3.15 7.82
C THR A 104 10.20 -3.50 7.05
N LEU A 105 10.12 -3.71 5.73
CA LEU A 105 11.31 -3.95 4.90
C LEU A 105 12.19 -2.70 4.80
N SER A 106 11.56 -1.52 4.69
CA SER A 106 12.28 -0.23 4.68
C SER A 106 13.03 0.00 5.99
N TYR A 107 12.40 -0.25 7.15
CA TYR A 107 13.05 -0.14 8.45
C TYR A 107 14.19 -1.15 8.66
N LEU A 108 14.06 -2.37 8.14
CA LEU A 108 15.12 -3.42 8.18
C LEU A 108 16.34 -3.04 7.33
N LEU A 109 16.11 -2.47 6.15
CA LEU A 109 17.19 -1.97 5.30
C LEU A 109 17.89 -0.76 5.93
N LEU A 110 17.12 0.11 6.59
CA LEU A 110 17.65 1.25 7.34
C LEU A 110 18.53 0.80 8.51
N SER A 111 18.06 -0.16 9.30
CA SER A 111 18.81 -0.66 10.46
C SER A 111 20.10 -1.38 10.05
N LEU A 112 20.08 -2.14 8.93
CA LEU A 112 21.26 -2.75 8.36
C LEU A 112 22.29 -1.71 7.91
N HIS A 113 21.85 -0.64 7.24
CA HIS A 113 22.72 0.48 6.84
C HIS A 113 23.36 1.16 8.04
N LEU A 114 22.59 1.46 9.10
CA LEU A 114 23.15 2.06 10.33
C LEU A 114 24.15 1.13 11.04
N ALA A 115 23.90 -0.18 11.05
CA ALA A 115 24.80 -1.15 11.66
C ALA A 115 26.14 -1.25 10.90
N LEU A 116 26.10 -1.30 9.57
CA LEU A 116 27.30 -1.27 8.72
C LEU A 116 28.11 0.01 8.90
N HIS A 117 27.43 1.15 9.08
CA HIS A 117 28.09 2.45 9.30
C HIS A 117 28.71 2.63 10.69
N TRP A 118 28.40 1.74 11.66
CA TRP A 118 28.98 1.72 13.00
C TRP A 118 30.14 0.72 13.12
N MET A 119 30.19 -0.28 12.22
CA MET A 119 31.24 -1.31 12.19
C MET A 119 32.49 -0.91 11.39
N VAL A 120 32.46 0.23 10.69
CA VAL A 120 33.58 0.82 9.94
C VAL A 120 33.95 2.15 10.58
#